data_AF-A0A916RY54-F1
#
_entry.id   AF-A0A916RY54-F1
#
_cell.length_a   1.000
_cell.length_b   1.000
_cell.length_c   1.000
_cell.angle_alpha   90.00
_cell.angle_beta   90.00
_cell.angle_gamma   90.00
#
_symmetry.space_group_name_H-M   'P 1'
#
loop_
_entity.id
_entity.type
_entity.pdbx_description
1 polymer ?
#
loop_
_entity_poly.entity_id
_entity_poly.type
_entity_poly.pdbx_seq_one_letter_code
_entity_poly.pdbx_strand_id
1 'polypeptide(L)'
;MDLIFTLTVAVFFTVGFYLMLSRHNIRILIGIAIFGNAVNLTIFTAGRITRLAPPIIPIDADALAAGTANPLPQALILTAIVISFSFFAFLLVLAFRTYQELGTDDTDDMRVAEPKNEGLPPLGY
;
A
#
# COMPACT_ATOMS: atom_id res chain seq x y z
N MET A 1 24.26 -3.49 -6.31
CA MET A 1 23.17 -2.62 -5.80
C MET A 1 21.82 -3.32 -5.95
N ASP A 2 21.57 -3.96 -7.09
CA ASP A 2 20.30 -4.64 -7.39
C ASP A 2 19.89 -5.66 -6.32
N LEU A 3 20.81 -6.50 -5.84
CA LEU A 3 20.51 -7.49 -4.79
C LEU A 3 20.00 -6.86 -3.47
N ILE A 4 20.58 -5.72 -3.06
CA ILE A 4 20.15 -5.03 -1.84
C ILE A 4 18.73 -4.47 -2.04
N PHE A 5 18.45 -3.87 -3.20
CA PHE A 5 17.11 -3.37 -3.51
C PHE A 5 16.08 -4.50 -3.59
N THR A 6 16.41 -5.62 -4.24
CA THR A 6 15.51 -6.79 -4.30
C THR A 6 15.22 -7.35 -2.92
N LEU A 7 16.22 -7.46 -2.05
CA LEU A 7 16.01 -7.90 -0.66
C LEU A 7 15.14 -6.92 0.12
N THR A 8 15.37 -5.61 -0.01
CA THR A 8 14.54 -4.59 0.62
C THR A 8 13.09 -4.69 0.15
N VAL A 9 12.85 -4.82 -1.16
CA VAL A 9 11.51 -4.99 -1.72
C VAL A 9 10.85 -6.25 -1.16
N ALA A 10 11.57 -7.38 -1.11
CA ALA A 10 11.06 -8.62 -0.54
C ALA A 10 10.65 -8.45 0.93
N VAL A 11 11.48 -7.82 1.75
CA VAL A 11 11.17 -7.53 3.16
C VAL A 11 9.93 -6.65 3.30
N PHE A 12 9.80 -5.60 2.48
CA PHE A 12 8.62 -4.72 2.50
C PHE A 12 7.34 -5.49 2.13
N PHE A 13 7.39 -6.36 1.11
CA PHE A 13 6.26 -7.23 0.79
C PHE A 13 5.92 -8.18 1.94
N THR A 14 6.93 -8.86 2.51
CA THR A 14 6.71 -9.79 3.63
C THR A 14 6.07 -9.10 4.83
N VAL A 15 6.57 -7.93 5.23
CA VAL A 15 6.02 -7.16 6.36
C VAL A 15 4.62 -6.64 6.03
N GLY A 16 4.41 -6.12 4.81
CA GLY A 16 3.10 -5.64 4.37
C GLY A 16 2.04 -6.74 4.43
N PHE A 17 2.33 -7.91 3.83
CA PHE A 17 1.42 -9.06 3.87
C PHE A 17 1.19 -9.56 5.29
N TYR A 18 2.26 -9.71 6.08
CA TYR A 18 2.14 -10.17 7.46
C TYR A 18 1.19 -9.29 8.30
N LEU A 19 1.29 -7.97 8.15
CA LEU A 19 0.42 -7.03 8.86
C LEU A 19 -1.01 -7.02 8.30
N MET A 20 -1.18 -7.17 6.98
CA MET A 20 -2.52 -7.27 6.37
C MET A 20 -3.28 -8.53 6.80
N LEU A 21 -2.58 -9.60 7.20
CA LEU A 21 -3.19 -10.83 7.75
C LEU A 21 -3.47 -10.74 9.25
N SER A 22 -3.21 -9.60 9.89
CA SER A 22 -3.48 -9.42 11.30
C SER A 22 -4.97 -9.19 11.57
N ARG A 23 -5.38 -9.42 12.82
CA ARG A 23 -6.79 -9.28 13.24
C ARG A 23 -7.22 -7.84 13.55
N HIS A 24 -6.27 -6.92 13.71
CA HIS A 24 -6.56 -5.56 14.17
C HIS A 24 -6.54 -4.60 12.97
N ASN A 25 -7.59 -3.81 12.75
CA ASN A 25 -7.65 -2.97 11.55
C ASN A 25 -6.51 -1.96 11.49
N ILE A 26 -6.05 -1.41 12.63
CA ILE A 26 -4.90 -0.50 12.64
C ILE A 26 -3.66 -1.18 12.04
N ARG A 27 -3.42 -2.45 12.39
CA ARG A 27 -2.28 -3.21 11.85
C ARG A 27 -2.48 -3.49 10.35
N ILE A 28 -3.70 -3.81 9.92
CA ILE A 28 -4.03 -3.97 8.50
C ILE A 28 -3.74 -2.66 7.73
N LEU A 29 -4.16 -1.50 8.24
CA LEU A 29 -3.89 -0.20 7.63
C LEU A 29 -2.39 0.07 7.46
N ILE A 30 -1.60 -0.17 8.51
CA ILE A 30 -0.13 -0.04 8.43
C ILE A 30 0.43 -1.02 7.38
N GLY A 31 -0.09 -2.23 7.33
CA GLY A 31 0.26 -3.23 6.30
C GLY A 31 0.01 -2.73 4.88
N ILE A 32 -1.15 -2.13 4.63
CA ILE A 32 -1.52 -1.53 3.33
C ILE A 32 -0.57 -0.39 2.96
N ALA A 33 -0.22 0.47 3.92
CA ALA A 33 0.72 1.57 3.69
C ALA A 33 2.12 1.05 3.31
N ILE A 34 2.64 0.06 4.05
CA ILE A 34 3.95 -0.56 3.75
C ILE A 34 3.90 -1.29 2.40
N PHE A 35 2.82 -2.00 2.11
CA PHE A 35 2.61 -2.70 0.84
C PHE A 35 2.62 -1.74 -0.36
N GLY A 36 1.92 -0.58 -0.26
CA GLY A 36 1.94 0.45 -1.29
C GLY A 36 3.36 0.97 -1.57
N ASN A 37 4.18 1.12 -0.52
CA ASN A 37 5.60 1.47 -0.67
C ASN A 37 6.41 0.34 -1.35
N ALA A 38 6.12 -0.93 -1.04
CA ALA A 38 6.76 -2.08 -1.69
C ALA A 38 6.52 -2.10 -3.21
N VAL A 39 5.28 -1.81 -3.63
CA VAL A 39 4.90 -1.70 -5.04
C VAL A 39 5.65 -0.55 -5.72
N ASN A 40 5.72 0.63 -5.08
CA ASN A 40 6.46 1.77 -5.61
C ASN A 40 7.96 1.44 -5.80
N LEU A 41 8.58 0.77 -4.82
CA LEU A 41 9.97 0.32 -4.92
C LEU A 41 10.16 -0.71 -6.04
N THR A 42 9.18 -1.58 -6.27
CA THR A 42 9.22 -2.56 -7.37
C THR A 42 9.25 -1.85 -8.73
N ILE A 43 8.36 -0.88 -8.94
CA ILE A 43 8.32 -0.06 -10.17
C ILE A 43 9.66 0.69 -10.33
N PHE A 44 10.21 1.22 -9.24
CA PHE A 44 11.51 1.90 -9.25
C PHE A 44 12.64 0.97 -9.70
N THR A 45 12.70 -0.26 -9.17
CA THR A 45 13.72 -1.25 -9.56
C THR A 45 13.58 -1.72 -11.01
N ALA A 46 12.36 -1.82 -11.54
CA ALA A 46 12.10 -2.18 -12.94
C ALA A 46 12.65 -1.12 -13.93
N GLY A 47 12.78 0.14 -13.48
CA GLY A 47 13.31 1.26 -14.25
C GLY A 47 14.80 1.22 -14.60
N ARG A 48 15.54 0.21 -14.12
CA ARG A 48 17.01 0.15 -14.05
C ARG A 48 17.59 1.30 -13.22
N ILE A 49 18.06 0.96 -12.02
CA ILE A 49 18.65 1.92 -11.09
C ILE A 49 20.06 2.28 -11.56
N THR A 50 20.16 3.39 -12.24
CA THR A 50 21.42 3.95 -12.71
C THR A 50 21.72 5.24 -11.96
N ARG A 51 22.98 5.52 -11.59
CA ARG A 51 23.41 6.81 -10.98
C ARG A 51 23.49 7.94 -12.01
N LEU A 52 22.48 8.00 -12.88
CA LEU A 52 22.42 8.90 -14.02
C LEU A 52 21.80 10.24 -13.62
N ALA A 53 21.98 11.24 -14.47
CA ALA A 53 21.41 12.57 -14.29
C ALA A 53 19.88 12.49 -14.12
N PRO A 54 19.25 13.39 -13.34
CA PRO A 54 17.80 13.44 -13.22
C PRO A 54 17.14 13.69 -14.59
N PRO A 55 15.95 13.14 -14.87
CA PRO A 55 15.24 13.32 -16.14
C PRO A 55 14.56 14.67 -16.23
N ILE A 56 15.37 15.71 -16.20
CA ILE A 56 14.96 17.10 -16.30
C ILE A 56 15.85 17.73 -17.37
N ILE A 57 15.22 18.35 -18.37
CA ILE A 57 15.94 19.06 -19.42
C ILE A 57 16.43 20.41 -18.83
N PRO A 58 17.75 20.70 -18.86
CA PRO A 58 18.28 22.00 -18.46
C PRO A 58 17.71 23.15 -19.30
N ILE A 59 17.68 24.37 -18.74
CA ILE A 59 17.10 25.56 -19.39
C ILE A 59 17.81 25.92 -20.72
N ASP A 60 19.06 25.49 -20.87
CA ASP A 60 19.99 25.75 -21.96
C ASP A 60 20.14 24.56 -22.92
N ALA A 61 19.28 23.54 -22.81
CA ALA A 61 19.32 22.34 -23.64
C ALA A 61 17.95 22.02 -24.27
N ASP A 62 17.97 21.49 -25.49
CA ASP A 62 16.76 21.08 -26.22
C ASP A 62 16.42 19.59 -26.05
N ALA A 63 17.33 18.81 -25.45
CA ALA A 63 17.18 17.37 -25.30
C ALA A 63 17.79 16.85 -23.99
N LEU A 64 17.32 15.68 -23.54
CA LEU A 64 17.90 14.98 -22.40
C LEU A 64 19.34 14.57 -22.71
N ALA A 65 20.24 14.83 -21.76
CA ALA A 65 21.62 14.40 -21.87
C ALA A 65 21.72 12.87 -21.98
N ALA A 66 22.70 12.38 -22.75
CA ALA A 66 22.97 10.96 -22.82
C ALA A 66 23.31 10.41 -21.42
N GLY A 67 22.65 9.33 -21.02
CA GLY A 67 22.79 8.81 -19.67
C GLY A 67 21.97 9.59 -18.63
N THR A 68 20.73 9.93 -18.98
CA THR A 68 19.73 10.41 -18.03
C THR A 68 18.88 9.23 -17.53
N ALA A 69 18.43 9.27 -16.27
CA ALA A 69 17.57 8.22 -15.71
C ALA A 69 16.24 8.09 -16.46
N ASN A 70 15.62 6.90 -16.43
CA ASN A 70 14.35 6.66 -17.12
C ASN A 70 13.21 7.49 -16.47
N PRO A 71 12.53 8.39 -17.21
CA PRO A 71 11.43 9.19 -16.66
C PRO A 71 10.15 8.39 -16.43
N LEU A 72 9.94 7.29 -17.15
CA LEU A 72 8.66 6.55 -17.11
C LEU A 72 8.33 5.98 -15.72
N PRO A 73 9.24 5.24 -15.04
CA PRO A 73 8.99 4.76 -13.68
C PRO A 73 8.69 5.90 -12.69
N GLN A 74 9.35 7.06 -12.86
CA GLN A 74 9.19 8.20 -11.95
C GLN A 74 7.79 8.81 -12.06
N ALA A 75 7.29 8.98 -13.28
CA ALA A 75 5.93 9.45 -13.53
C ALA A 75 4.90 8.46 -12.97
N LEU A 76 5.09 7.16 -13.21
CA LEU A 76 4.19 6.11 -12.72
C LEU A 76 4.13 6.07 -11.18
N ILE A 77 5.27 6.19 -10.50
CA ILE A 77 5.34 6.22 -9.04
C ILE A 77 4.64 7.46 -8.47
N LEU A 78 4.83 8.64 -9.09
CA LEU A 78 4.17 9.85 -8.62
C LEU A 78 2.64 9.72 -8.66
N THR A 79 2.09 9.14 -9.73
CA THR A 79 0.66 8.84 -9.82
C THR A 79 0.23 7.81 -8.78
N ALA A 80 1.01 6.73 -8.60
CA ALA A 80 0.71 5.69 -7.62
C ALA A 80 0.71 6.23 -6.17
N ILE A 81 1.61 7.17 -5.84
CA ILE A 81 1.65 7.83 -4.52
C ILE A 81 0.34 8.57 -4.23
N VAL A 82 -0.16 9.36 -5.19
CA VAL A 82 -1.39 10.16 -4.99
C VAL A 82 -2.63 9.26 -4.84
N ILE A 83 -2.72 8.20 -5.64
CA ILE A 83 -3.81 7.22 -5.54
C ILE A 83 -3.75 6.49 -4.20
N SER A 84 -2.57 6.00 -3.82
CA SER A 84 -2.39 5.27 -2.55
C SER A 84 -2.70 6.15 -1.34
N PHE A 85 -2.30 7.43 -1.38
CA PHE A 85 -2.62 8.38 -0.33
C PHE A 85 -4.12 8.63 -0.19
N SER A 86 -4.81 8.90 -1.31
CA SER A 86 -6.26 9.12 -1.32
C SER A 86 -7.02 7.90 -0.80
N PHE A 87 -6.64 6.71 -1.25
CA PHE A 87 -7.21 5.45 -0.78
C PHE A 87 -6.94 5.19 0.71
N PHE A 88 -5.72 5.44 1.18
CA PHE A 88 -5.34 5.28 2.58
C PHE A 88 -6.11 6.25 3.49
N ALA A 89 -6.26 7.51 3.09
CA ALA A 89 -7.05 8.49 3.84
C ALA A 89 -8.51 8.06 3.97
N PHE A 90 -9.10 7.54 2.89
CA PHE A 90 -10.44 6.97 2.92
C PHE A 90 -10.54 5.78 3.90
N LEU A 91 -9.63 4.81 3.80
CA LEU A 91 -9.61 3.65 4.69
C LEU A 91 -9.41 4.04 6.16
N LEU A 92 -8.60 5.06 6.44
CA LEU A 92 -8.38 5.56 7.80
C LEU A 92 -9.66 6.13 8.39
N VAL A 93 -10.40 6.93 7.62
CA VAL A 93 -11.70 7.47 8.05
C VAL A 93 -12.73 6.34 8.21
N LEU A 94 -12.74 5.37 7.31
CA LEU A 94 -13.62 4.21 7.41
C LEU A 94 -13.34 3.42 8.69
N ALA A 95 -12.08 3.05 8.95
CA ALA A 95 -11.70 2.33 10.15
C ALA A 95 -12.05 3.11 11.43
N PHE A 96 -11.85 4.43 11.43
CA PHE A 96 -12.24 5.28 12.54
C PHE A 96 -13.77 5.26 12.78
N ARG A 97 -14.58 5.34 11.72
CA ARG A 97 -16.04 5.25 11.81
C ARG A 97 -16.49 3.87 12.29
N THR A 98 -15.90 2.81 11.75
CA THR A 98 -16.17 1.43 12.17
C THR A 98 -15.87 1.23 13.65
N TYR A 99 -14.77 1.77 14.16
CA TYR A 99 -14.45 1.71 15.58
C TYR A 99 -15.46 2.48 16.45
N GLN A 100 -15.94 3.64 15.99
CA GLN A 100 -17.00 4.39 16.71
C GLN A 100 -18.32 3.63 16.79
N GLU A 101 -18.68 2.89 15.74
CA GLU A 101 -19.94 2.15 15.68
C GLU A 101 -19.88 0.80 16.39
N LEU A 102 -18.79 0.05 16.24
CA LEU A 102 -18.64 -1.30 16.77
C LEU A 102 -17.96 -1.36 18.14
N GLY A 103 -17.18 -0.33 18.50
CA GLY A 103 -16.42 -0.29 19.76
C GLY A 103 -15.27 -1.30 19.85
N THR A 104 -14.91 -1.96 18.74
CA THR A 104 -13.81 -2.93 18.66
C THR A 104 -12.97 -2.68 17.41
N ASP A 105 -11.66 -2.96 17.52
CA ASP A 105 -10.72 -3.00 16.39
C ASP A 105 -10.37 -4.43 15.97
N ASP A 106 -10.84 -5.44 16.71
CA ASP A 106 -10.64 -6.85 16.37
C ASP A 106 -11.69 -7.31 15.36
N THR A 107 -11.23 -7.69 14.17
CA THR A 107 -12.05 -8.21 13.08
C THR A 107 -12.84 -9.47 13.46
N ASP A 108 -12.35 -10.31 14.39
CA ASP A 108 -13.09 -11.50 14.85
C ASP A 108 -14.35 -11.14 15.66
N ASP A 109 -14.39 -9.93 16.24
CA ASP A 109 -15.50 -9.41 17.04
C ASP A 109 -16.48 -8.56 16.21
N MET A 110 -16.16 -8.24 14.96
CA MET A 110 -17.02 -7.46 14.03
C MET A 110 -18.17 -8.30 13.45
N ARG A 111 -19.02 -8.85 14.33
CA ARG A 111 -20.02 -9.89 14.02
C ARG A 111 -21.45 -9.39 13.87
N VAL A 112 -21.67 -8.13 13.47
CA VAL A 112 -23.04 -7.56 13.34
C VAL A 112 -23.92 -8.38 12.39
N ALA A 113 -23.36 -8.92 11.31
CA ALA A 113 -24.09 -9.71 10.33
C ALA A 113 -24.27 -11.20 10.73
N GLU A 114 -23.45 -11.71 11.65
CA GLU A 114 -23.50 -13.11 12.09
C GLU A 114 -23.27 -13.19 13.62
N PRO A 115 -24.25 -12.80 14.45
CA PRO A 115 -24.10 -12.81 15.90
C PRO A 115 -23.87 -14.22 16.42
N LYS A 116 -22.94 -14.42 17.38
CA LYS A 116 -22.67 -15.74 17.99
C LYS A 116 -23.88 -16.39 18.66
N ASN A 117 -24.91 -15.59 18.96
CA ASN A 117 -26.01 -15.96 19.85
C ASN A 117 -27.39 -15.86 19.18
N GLU A 118 -27.46 -15.96 17.84
CA GLU A 118 -28.75 -16.17 17.19
C GLU A 118 -29.25 -17.59 17.52
N GLY A 119 -30.41 -17.65 18.18
CA GLY A 119 -31.09 -18.91 18.44
C GLY A 119 -31.38 -19.64 17.12
N LEU A 120 -31.49 -20.97 17.19
CA LEU A 120 -31.78 -21.79 16.02
C LEU A 120 -33.01 -21.25 15.27
N PRO A 121 -33.00 -21.27 13.92
CA PRO A 121 -34.17 -20.88 13.14
C PRO A 121 -35.40 -21.69 13.59
N PRO A 122 -36.60 -21.11 13.56
CA PRO A 122 -37.81 -21.79 14.03
C PRO A 122 -37.97 -23.11 13.28
N LEU A 123 -37.97 -24.22 14.03
CA LEU A 123 -38.09 -25.59 13.50
C LEU A 123 -39.52 -25.94 13.06
N GLY A 124 -40.39 -24.94 12.85
CA GLY A 124 -41.77 -25.12 12.43
C GLY A 124 -41.95 -24.68 10.98
N TYR A 125 -42.02 -25.65 10.07
CA TYR A 125 -42.77 -25.53 8.82
C TYR A 125 -44.14 -26.19 8.99
#